data_AF-A0A524A1G1-F1
#
_entry.id   AF-A0A524A1G1-F1
#
_cell.length_a   1.000
_cell.length_b   1.000
_cell.length_c   1.000
_cell.angle_alpha   90.00
_cell.angle_beta   90.00
_cell.angle_gamma   90.00
#
_symmetry.space_group_name_H-M   'P 1'
#
loop_
_entity.id
_entity.type
_entity.pdbx_description
1 polymer ?
#
loop_
_entity_poly.entity_id
_entity_poly.type
_entity_poly.pdbx_seq_one_letter_code
_entity_poly.pdbx_strand_id
1 'polypeptide(L)'
;APGARTGRGAGGGVCQVSTACFRAAFWGGYPILERWPHSYRAPWCEEDGSPVGLDAAVLSPLLDLKFRNDTDTPILVLTEVDEDDGRLYFRFYGAARSREVETEGPIISNRVEAGEPIFEGDPSLPLGARVQVEWPHDGLDVTLYRLIERDGRLIAKEEFFSRYQPWPARYLVGLPRARPRTTP
;
A
#
# COMPACT_ATOMS: atom_id res chain seq x y z
N ALA A 1 -8.22 8.40 -10.18
CA ALA A 1 -8.80 7.74 -11.38
C ALA A 1 -9.20 6.33 -10.99
N PRO A 2 -10.39 5.84 -11.36
CA PRO A 2 -10.81 4.48 -11.03
C PRO A 2 -10.18 3.47 -11.99
N GLY A 3 -9.66 2.36 -11.48
CA GLY A 3 -9.41 1.15 -12.30
C GLY A 3 -8.09 1.06 -13.06
N ALA A 4 -6.98 1.65 -12.58
CA ALA A 4 -5.67 1.23 -13.06
C ALA A 4 -5.49 -0.26 -12.73
N ARG A 5 -5.27 -1.11 -13.76
CA ARG A 5 -4.87 -2.52 -13.60
C ARG A 5 -3.75 -2.61 -12.56
N THR A 6 -3.64 -3.71 -11.82
CA THR A 6 -2.33 -4.03 -11.21
C THR A 6 -1.38 -4.36 -12.36
N GLY A 7 -0.76 -3.34 -12.93
CA GLY A 7 0.18 -3.48 -14.02
C GLY A 7 1.30 -4.40 -13.57
N ARG A 8 1.49 -5.53 -14.24
CA ARG A 8 2.69 -6.39 -14.11
C ARG A 8 3.98 -5.70 -14.57
N GLY A 9 3.98 -4.37 -14.75
CA GLY A 9 5.14 -3.58 -15.14
C GLY A 9 5.58 -2.65 -14.01
N ALA A 10 6.78 -2.90 -13.48
CA ALA A 10 7.61 -1.96 -12.71
C ALA A 10 7.13 -1.48 -11.31
N GLY A 11 5.98 -1.90 -10.77
CA GLY A 11 5.42 -1.36 -9.52
C GLY A 11 5.42 -2.23 -8.27
N GLY A 12 5.75 -3.53 -8.36
CA GLY A 12 5.51 -4.48 -7.26
C GLY A 12 6.25 -4.17 -5.96
N GLY A 13 7.53 -3.77 -6.05
CA GLY A 13 8.36 -3.49 -4.87
C GLY A 13 8.32 -2.03 -4.41
N VAL A 14 7.97 -1.07 -5.27
CA VAL A 14 8.06 0.36 -4.92
C VAL A 14 7.09 0.72 -3.80
N CYS A 15 5.87 0.16 -3.83
CA CYS A 15 4.89 0.34 -2.77
C CYS A 15 5.31 -0.31 -1.44
N GLN A 16 6.06 -1.42 -1.50
CA GLN A 16 6.64 -2.06 -0.31
C GLN A 16 7.73 -1.16 0.29
N VAL A 17 8.57 -0.56 -0.56
CA VAL A 17 9.60 0.42 -0.17
C VAL A 17 8.97 1.65 0.48
N SER A 18 7.94 2.25 -0.14
CA SER A 18 7.27 3.43 0.43
C SER A 18 6.55 3.11 1.72
N THR A 19 5.90 1.94 1.84
CA THR A 19 5.24 1.53 3.09
C THR A 19 6.25 1.32 4.21
N ALA A 20 7.38 0.67 3.96
CA ALA A 20 8.42 0.46 4.96
C ALA A 20 9.07 1.79 5.41
N CYS A 21 9.37 2.69 4.45
CA CYS A 21 9.88 4.03 4.74
C CYS A 21 8.87 4.87 5.54
N PHE A 22 7.59 4.84 5.14
CA PHE A 22 6.51 5.52 5.85
C PHE A 22 6.41 5.04 7.29
N ARG A 23 6.46 3.72 7.54
CA ARG A 23 6.41 3.17 8.91
C ARG A 23 7.59 3.63 9.75
N ALA A 24 8.81 3.67 9.20
CA ALA A 24 9.97 4.19 9.90
C ALA A 24 9.81 5.68 10.26
N ALA A 25 9.30 6.50 9.34
CA ALA A 25 9.01 7.90 9.60
C ALA A 25 7.84 8.09 10.59
N PHE A 26 6.82 7.25 10.49
CA PHE A 26 5.62 7.25 11.33
C PHE A 26 6.00 6.99 12.79
N TRP A 27 6.67 5.86 13.04
CA TRP A 27 7.10 5.45 14.38
C TRP A 27 8.25 6.28 14.92
N GLY A 28 9.09 6.86 14.05
CA GLY A 28 10.11 7.84 14.45
C GLY A 28 9.54 9.20 14.89
N GLY A 29 8.22 9.39 14.81
CA GLY A 29 7.56 10.63 15.20
C GLY A 29 7.96 11.82 14.32
N TYR A 30 8.27 11.56 13.05
CA TYR A 30 8.54 12.60 12.06
C TYR A 30 7.22 13.18 11.53
N PRO A 31 7.14 14.49 11.27
CA PRO A 31 6.01 15.08 10.57
C PRO A 31 5.84 14.44 9.18
N ILE A 32 4.67 13.84 8.95
CA ILE A 32 4.28 13.31 7.64
C ILE A 32 3.57 14.44 6.90
N LEU A 33 4.14 14.87 5.77
CA LEU A 33 3.65 16.00 4.97
C LEU A 33 2.72 15.53 3.85
N GLU A 34 2.95 14.32 3.33
CA GLU A 34 2.12 13.71 2.30
C GLU A 34 2.16 12.19 2.48
N ARG A 35 0.99 11.57 2.46
CA ARG A 35 0.83 10.11 2.47
C ARG A 35 -0.46 9.77 1.72
N TRP A 36 -0.38 8.76 0.86
CA TRP A 36 -1.52 8.19 0.16
C TRP A 36 -1.65 6.71 0.53
N PRO A 37 -2.83 6.20 0.89
CA PRO A 37 -3.05 4.77 1.07
C PRO A 37 -3.05 4.05 -0.28
N HIS A 38 -2.91 2.71 -0.27
CA HIS A 38 -3.24 1.93 -1.46
C HIS A 38 -4.71 2.09 -1.85
N SER A 39 -5.03 1.86 -3.13
CA SER A 39 -6.42 1.92 -3.60
C SER A 39 -7.27 0.75 -3.11
N TYR A 40 -6.65 -0.38 -2.75
CA TYR A 40 -7.29 -1.55 -2.17
C TYR A 40 -6.45 -2.06 -0.99
N ARG A 41 -7.06 -2.81 -0.07
CA ARG A 41 -6.38 -3.38 1.10
C ARG A 41 -5.47 -4.52 0.66
N ALA A 42 -4.18 -4.23 0.54
CA ALA A 42 -3.19 -5.20 0.15
C ALA A 42 -2.76 -6.05 1.38
N PRO A 43 -3.06 -7.37 1.42
CA PRO A 43 -2.86 -8.18 2.64
C PRO A 43 -1.42 -8.21 3.14
N TRP A 44 -0.44 -8.13 2.23
CA TRP A 44 0.98 -8.15 2.55
C TRP A 44 1.43 -6.97 3.43
N CYS A 45 0.68 -5.85 3.43
CA CYS A 45 0.96 -4.76 4.35
C CYS A 45 0.74 -5.16 5.82
N GLU A 46 -0.05 -6.19 6.10
CA GLU A 46 -0.48 -6.54 7.46
C GLU A 46 0.15 -7.85 7.96
N GLU A 47 0.97 -8.51 7.13
CA GLU A 47 1.63 -9.80 7.44
C GLU A 47 2.58 -9.71 8.64
N ASP A 48 3.15 -8.53 8.90
CA ASP A 48 4.02 -8.27 10.07
C ASP A 48 3.22 -7.94 11.35
N GLY A 49 1.89 -8.03 11.31
CA GLY A 49 1.01 -7.65 12.42
C GLY A 49 0.72 -6.15 12.50
N SER A 50 1.16 -5.36 11.51
CA SER A 50 0.84 -3.93 11.46
C SER A 50 -0.68 -3.69 11.36
N PRO A 51 -1.19 -2.61 11.98
CA PRO A 51 -2.58 -2.22 11.83
C PRO A 51 -3.00 -1.99 10.37
N VAL A 52 -4.23 -2.38 10.05
CA VAL A 52 -4.90 -1.97 8.80
C VAL A 52 -4.83 -0.44 8.68
N GLY A 53 -4.54 0.09 7.50
CA GLY A 53 -4.45 1.55 7.30
C GLY A 53 -3.06 2.14 7.53
N LEU A 54 -2.07 1.35 7.97
CA LEU A 54 -0.69 1.79 8.15
C LEU A 54 0.18 1.49 6.92
N ASP A 55 -0.22 2.01 5.76
CA ASP A 55 0.42 1.78 4.46
C ASP A 55 0.66 3.10 3.70
N ALA A 56 1.59 3.10 2.76
CA ALA A 56 1.80 4.25 1.89
C ALA A 56 2.10 3.79 0.46
N ALA A 57 1.27 4.24 -0.48
CA ALA A 57 1.44 4.05 -1.91
C ALA A 57 2.09 5.29 -2.55
N VAL A 58 2.92 5.06 -3.54
CA VAL A 58 3.50 6.10 -4.38
C VAL A 58 3.27 5.76 -5.85
N LEU A 59 3.06 6.79 -6.66
CA LEU A 59 2.87 6.69 -8.09
C LEU A 59 3.44 7.96 -8.71
N SER A 60 4.73 7.94 -9.06
CA SER A 60 5.38 9.12 -9.62
C SER A 60 4.79 9.48 -10.99
N PRO A 61 4.52 10.77 -11.28
CA PRO A 61 4.73 11.95 -10.42
C PRO A 61 3.50 12.39 -9.61
N LEU A 62 2.43 11.58 -9.57
CA LEU A 62 1.11 11.95 -9.07
C LEU A 62 0.93 11.80 -7.55
N LEU A 63 1.45 10.71 -6.97
CA LEU A 63 1.33 10.38 -5.55
C LEU A 63 2.72 10.18 -4.97
N ASP A 64 3.00 10.85 -3.85
CA ASP A 64 4.31 10.80 -3.20
C ASP A 64 4.19 10.52 -1.70
N LEU A 65 5.31 10.14 -1.08
CA LEU A 65 5.47 10.05 0.37
C LEU A 65 6.46 11.13 0.79
N LYS A 66 5.99 12.10 1.57
CA LYS A 66 6.84 13.19 2.08
C LYS A 66 6.81 13.19 3.59
N PHE A 67 7.98 13.20 4.20
CA PHE A 67 8.16 13.46 5.62
C PHE A 67 9.24 14.51 5.80
N ARG A 68 9.24 15.17 6.95
CA ARG A 68 10.22 16.21 7.28
C ARG A 68 11.11 15.75 8.41
N ASN A 69 12.42 15.88 8.23
CA ASN A 69 13.32 15.94 9.38
C ASN A 69 13.16 17.30 10.07
N ASP A 70 12.59 17.29 11.27
CA ASP A 70 12.30 18.50 12.05
C ASP A 70 13.31 18.74 13.19
N THR A 71 14.50 18.16 13.07
CA THR A 71 15.64 18.41 13.98
C THR A 71 16.71 19.27 13.33
N ASP A 72 17.51 19.94 14.16
CA ASP A 72 18.66 20.73 13.70
C ASP A 72 19.85 19.87 13.25
N THR A 73 19.79 18.55 13.48
CA THR A 73 20.80 17.58 13.05
C THR A 73 20.32 16.78 11.84
N PRO A 74 21.23 16.30 10.97
CA PRO A 74 20.87 15.35 9.91
C PRO A 74 20.34 14.03 10.49
N ILE A 75 19.62 13.30 9.65
CA ILE A 75 19.27 11.90 9.88
C ILE A 75 19.99 11.04 8.85
N LEU A 76 20.39 9.85 9.28
CA LEU A 76 20.88 8.79 8.41
C LEU A 76 19.75 7.79 8.19
N VAL A 77 19.43 7.54 6.92
CA VAL A 77 18.48 6.51 6.52
C VAL A 77 19.27 5.34 5.95
N LEU A 78 19.19 4.19 6.61
CA LEU A 78 19.78 2.93 6.14
C LEU A 78 18.68 1.96 5.74
N THR A 79 18.92 1.25 4.64
CA THR A 79 18.06 0.20 4.14
C THR A 79 18.77 -1.14 4.23
N GLU A 80 18.08 -2.16 4.74
CA GLU A 80 18.58 -3.53 4.80
C GLU A 80 17.57 -4.46 4.13
N VAL A 81 18.06 -5.38 3.31
CA VAL A 81 17.23 -6.41 2.68
C VAL A 81 17.63 -7.76 3.26
N ASP A 82 16.64 -8.47 3.77
CA ASP A 82 16.74 -9.88 4.11
C ASP A 82 16.20 -10.68 2.93
N GLU A 83 17.10 -11.29 2.17
CA GLU A 83 16.74 -12.03 0.96
C GLU A 83 16.09 -13.38 1.27
N ASP A 84 16.43 -13.98 2.42
CA ASP A 84 15.90 -15.29 2.84
C ASP A 84 14.42 -15.14 3.26
N ASP A 85 14.10 -14.08 4.02
CA ASP A 85 12.74 -13.79 4.48
C ASP A 85 11.97 -12.86 3.52
N GLY A 86 12.61 -12.34 2.48
CA GLY A 86 12.00 -11.40 1.52
C GLY A 86 11.57 -10.07 2.14
N ARG A 87 12.30 -9.57 3.14
CA ARG A 87 11.95 -8.39 3.94
C ARG A 87 12.85 -7.19 3.64
N LEU A 88 12.27 -6.00 3.63
CA LEU A 88 12.98 -4.72 3.51
C LEU A 88 12.79 -3.90 4.78
N TYR A 89 13.89 -3.47 5.37
CA TYR A 89 13.91 -2.66 6.59
C TYR A 89 14.41 -1.25 6.28
N PHE A 90 13.77 -0.26 6.89
CA PHE A 90 14.26 1.12 6.95
C PHE A 90 14.63 1.45 8.40
N ARG A 91 15.89 1.85 8.62
CA ARG A 91 16.41 2.27 9.92
C ARG A 91 16.79 3.73 9.86
N PHE A 92 16.18 4.54 10.72
CA PHE A 92 16.43 5.97 10.80
C PHE A 92 17.27 6.24 12.06
N TYR A 93 18.46 6.78 11.86
CA TYR A 93 19.37 7.17 12.94
C TYR A 93 19.50 8.69 12.97
N GLY A 94 19.48 9.27 14.16
CA GLY A 94 19.58 10.71 14.35
C GLY A 94 19.77 11.06 15.82
N ALA A 95 19.67 12.35 16.14
CA ALA A 95 19.68 12.80 17.53
C ALA A 95 18.56 12.12 18.33
N ALA A 96 18.83 11.83 19.61
CA ALA A 96 17.83 11.28 20.52
C ALA A 96 16.58 12.19 20.54
N ARG A 97 15.42 11.59 20.37
CA ARG A 97 14.13 12.30 20.34
C ARG A 97 13.42 12.04 21.66
N SER A 98 12.89 13.08 22.29
CA SER A 98 12.00 12.97 23.46
C SER A 98 10.54 12.72 23.04
N ARG A 99 10.32 12.09 21.87
CA ARG A 99 8.97 11.80 21.37
C ARG A 99 8.69 10.32 21.50
N GLU A 100 7.57 9.98 22.11
CA GLU A 100 7.01 8.64 22.13
C GLU A 100 5.81 8.60 21.19
N VAL A 101 5.66 7.52 20.45
CA VAL A 101 4.61 7.37 19.44
C VAL A 101 3.78 6.14 19.75
N GLU A 102 2.47 6.35 19.87
CA GLU A 102 1.47 5.30 20.02
C GLU A 102 0.41 5.40 18.93
N THR A 103 -0.40 4.35 18.80
CA THR A 103 -1.54 4.31 17.88
C THR A 103 -2.83 4.02 18.61
N GLU A 104 -3.88 4.76 18.24
CA GLU A 104 -5.26 4.47 18.61
C GLU A 104 -6.05 4.06 17.35
N GLY A 105 -6.76 2.93 17.43
CA GLY A 105 -7.42 2.29 16.29
C GLY A 105 -6.77 0.95 15.90
N PRO A 106 -7.03 0.43 14.69
CA PRO A 106 -7.79 1.04 13.60
C PRO A 106 -9.30 1.03 13.87
N ILE A 107 -9.96 2.14 13.54
CA ILE A 107 -11.42 2.20 13.44
C ILE A 107 -11.80 1.83 12.00
N ILE A 108 -12.50 0.71 11.83
CA ILE A 108 -12.93 0.22 10.51
C ILE A 108 -14.43 0.48 10.32
N SER A 109 -14.79 1.02 9.17
CA SER A 109 -16.17 1.32 8.78
C SER A 109 -16.39 1.12 7.28
N ASN A 110 -17.63 1.33 6.81
CA ASN A 110 -17.99 1.32 5.39
C ASN A 110 -17.49 0.09 4.62
N ARG A 111 -17.64 -1.11 5.20
CA ARG A 111 -17.26 -2.35 4.53
C ARG A 111 -18.14 -2.59 3.32
N VAL A 112 -17.51 -2.88 2.19
CA VAL A 112 -18.18 -3.19 0.92
C VAL A 112 -17.53 -4.45 0.37
N GLU A 113 -18.31 -5.49 0.12
CA GLU A 113 -17.78 -6.73 -0.46
C GLU A 113 -17.15 -6.47 -1.83
N ALA A 114 -16.12 -7.26 -2.15
CA ALA A 114 -15.60 -7.29 -3.52
C ALA A 114 -16.74 -7.59 -4.51
N GLY A 115 -16.79 -6.83 -5.60
CA GLY A 115 -17.79 -7.03 -6.65
C GLY A 115 -17.59 -8.34 -7.41
N GLU A 116 -18.55 -8.64 -8.29
CA GLU A 116 -18.51 -9.80 -9.17
C GLU A 116 -17.20 -9.88 -9.98
N PRO A 117 -16.65 -11.09 -10.21
CA PRO A 117 -15.43 -11.25 -10.99
C PRO A 117 -15.54 -10.68 -12.40
N ILE A 118 -14.45 -10.05 -12.84
CA ILE A 118 -14.30 -9.53 -14.21
C ILE A 118 -13.57 -10.57 -15.05
N PHE A 119 -14.13 -10.89 -16.21
CA PHE A 119 -13.52 -11.80 -17.19
C PHE A 119 -13.06 -11.01 -18.41
N GLU A 120 -11.76 -11.09 -18.71
CA GLU A 120 -11.14 -10.43 -19.85
C GLU A 120 -10.62 -11.47 -20.84
N GLY A 121 -10.92 -11.29 -22.12
CA GLY A 121 -10.47 -12.19 -23.16
C GLY A 121 -8.98 -12.02 -23.45
N ASP A 122 -8.24 -13.13 -23.47
CA ASP A 122 -6.82 -13.18 -23.83
C ASP A 122 -6.59 -14.18 -24.97
N PRO A 123 -6.24 -13.73 -26.19
CA PRO A 123 -6.01 -14.61 -27.33
C PRO A 123 -4.72 -15.44 -27.22
N SER A 124 -3.83 -15.15 -26.26
CA SER A 124 -2.62 -15.93 -26.01
C SER A 124 -2.90 -17.21 -25.21
N LEU A 125 -4.04 -17.28 -24.52
CA LEU A 125 -4.44 -18.45 -23.74
C LEU A 125 -5.18 -19.49 -24.61
N PRO A 126 -5.03 -20.81 -24.33
CA PRO A 126 -5.81 -21.86 -24.99
C PRO A 126 -7.32 -21.64 -24.83
N LEU A 127 -8.13 -21.99 -25.84
CA LEU A 127 -9.58 -21.86 -25.78
C LEU A 127 -10.16 -22.55 -24.52
N GLY A 128 -10.91 -21.79 -23.73
CA GLY A 128 -11.52 -22.29 -22.49
C GLY A 128 -10.57 -22.30 -21.28
N ALA A 129 -9.28 -21.99 -21.43
CA ALA A 129 -8.40 -21.77 -20.30
C ALA A 129 -8.83 -20.52 -19.51
N ARG A 130 -8.69 -20.58 -18.19
CA ARG A 130 -8.97 -19.48 -17.27
C ARG A 130 -7.81 -19.30 -16.30
N VAL A 131 -7.26 -18.10 -16.22
CA VAL A 131 -6.16 -17.74 -15.32
C VAL A 131 -6.59 -16.57 -14.46
N GLN A 132 -6.58 -16.75 -13.14
CA GLN A 132 -6.80 -15.62 -12.23
C GLN A 132 -5.55 -14.75 -12.20
N VAL A 133 -5.73 -13.44 -12.40
CA VAL A 133 -4.63 -12.47 -12.40
C VAL A 133 -4.72 -11.46 -11.27
N GLU A 134 -5.90 -11.28 -10.69
CA GLU A 134 -6.12 -10.44 -9.52
C GLU A 134 -7.11 -11.11 -8.56
N TRP A 135 -6.90 -10.89 -7.26
CA TRP A 135 -7.71 -11.47 -6.19
C TRP A 135 -8.74 -10.46 -5.68
N PRO A 136 -9.89 -10.93 -5.17
CA PRO A 136 -10.88 -10.04 -4.63
C PRO A 136 -10.39 -9.44 -3.30
N HIS A 137 -10.63 -8.14 -3.11
CA HIS A 137 -10.42 -7.44 -1.86
C HIS A 137 -11.68 -6.66 -1.50
N ASP A 138 -12.18 -6.82 -0.28
CA ASP A 138 -13.28 -5.99 0.19
C ASP A 138 -12.82 -4.53 0.35
N GLY A 139 -13.73 -3.61 0.04
CA GLY A 139 -13.58 -2.21 0.35
C GLY A 139 -13.89 -1.93 1.81
N LEU A 140 -13.23 -0.92 2.36
CA LEU A 140 -13.48 -0.43 3.71
C LEU A 140 -12.80 0.93 3.93
N ASP A 141 -13.34 1.70 4.86
CA ASP A 141 -12.73 2.91 5.38
C ASP A 141 -12.01 2.60 6.70
N VAL A 142 -10.78 3.09 6.86
CA VAL A 142 -9.95 2.92 8.05
C VAL A 142 -9.48 4.27 8.57
N THR A 143 -9.60 4.47 9.87
CA THR A 143 -8.98 5.61 10.57
C THR A 143 -8.02 5.09 11.63
N LEU A 144 -6.77 5.54 11.55
CA LEU A 144 -5.75 5.39 12.60
C LEU A 144 -5.44 6.76 13.18
N TYR A 145 -5.24 6.84 14.49
CA TYR A 145 -4.69 8.02 15.11
C TYR A 145 -3.26 7.76 15.56
N ARG A 146 -2.33 8.65 15.18
CA ARG A 146 -0.98 8.70 15.75
C ARG A 146 -0.97 9.64 16.94
N LEU A 147 -0.67 9.10 18.11
CA LEU A 147 -0.48 9.88 19.33
C LEU A 147 1.02 10.14 19.47
N ILE A 148 1.40 11.40 19.62
CA ILE A 148 2.79 11.79 19.85
C ILE A 148 2.86 12.46 21.22
N GLU A 149 3.61 11.86 22.11
CA GLU A 149 3.87 12.38 23.45
C GLU A 149 5.29 12.91 23.57
N ARG A 150 5.49 13.88 24.46
CA ARG A 150 6.80 14.38 24.87
C ARG A 150 6.77 14.70 26.35
N ASP A 151 7.72 14.15 27.09
CA ASP A 151 7.86 14.33 28.53
C ASP A 151 6.54 14.00 29.29
N GLY A 152 5.87 12.91 28.89
CA GLY A 152 4.61 12.45 29.48
C GLY A 152 3.38 13.30 29.13
N ARG A 153 3.48 14.19 28.14
CA ARG A 153 2.37 15.02 27.66
C ARG A 153 2.10 14.77 26.19
N LEU A 154 0.84 14.49 25.85
CA LEU A 154 0.37 14.47 24.47
C LEU A 154 0.57 15.83 23.80
N ILE A 155 1.40 15.86 22.76
CA ILE A 155 1.70 17.07 21.98
C ILE A 155 1.02 17.08 20.61
N ALA A 156 0.63 15.90 20.08
CA ALA A 156 -0.16 15.80 18.86
C ALA A 156 -1.02 14.52 18.85
N LYS A 157 -2.23 14.64 18.31
CA LYS A 157 -3.07 13.52 17.86
C LYS A 157 -3.37 13.75 16.39
N GLU A 158 -2.79 12.91 15.54
CA GLU A 158 -2.88 13.06 14.09
C GLU A 158 -3.75 11.95 13.50
N GLU A 159 -4.66 12.31 12.59
CA GLU A 159 -5.55 11.36 11.93
C GLU A 159 -4.96 10.88 10.61
N PHE A 160 -4.98 9.56 10.41
CA PHE A 160 -4.59 8.88 9.18
C PHE A 160 -5.78 8.11 8.64
N PHE A 161 -6.46 8.70 7.65
CA PHE A 161 -7.59 8.08 6.97
C PHE A 161 -7.16 7.31 5.73
N SER A 162 -7.74 6.13 5.52
CA SER A 162 -7.54 5.29 4.34
C SER A 162 -8.89 4.82 3.81
N ARG A 163 -9.15 5.05 2.51
CA ARG A 163 -10.31 4.48 1.82
C ARG A 163 -9.84 3.42 0.83
N TYR A 164 -10.12 2.17 1.16
CA TYR A 164 -9.89 1.04 0.28
C TYR A 164 -11.15 0.77 -0.54
N GLN A 165 -11.01 0.76 -1.86
CA GLN A 165 -12.10 0.44 -2.78
C GLN A 165 -12.28 -1.09 -2.84
N PRO A 166 -13.53 -1.57 -2.98
CA PRO A 166 -13.76 -2.97 -3.28
C PRO A 166 -13.10 -3.29 -4.63
N TRP A 167 -12.37 -4.39 -4.65
CA TRP A 167 -11.56 -4.81 -5.78
C TRP A 167 -12.06 -6.19 -6.23
N PRO A 168 -12.74 -6.31 -7.38
CA PRO A 168 -13.20 -7.61 -7.86
C PRO A 168 -12.03 -8.47 -8.32
N ALA A 169 -12.22 -9.79 -8.25
CA ALA A 169 -11.30 -10.73 -8.88
C ALA A 169 -11.25 -10.48 -10.41
N ARG A 170 -10.08 -10.66 -11.02
CA ARG A 170 -9.93 -10.62 -12.49
C ARG A 170 -9.41 -11.93 -13.03
N TYR A 171 -10.04 -12.43 -14.09
CA TYR A 171 -9.67 -13.64 -14.80
C TYR A 171 -9.40 -13.35 -16.28
N LEU A 172 -8.27 -13.83 -16.79
CA LEU A 172 -8.01 -13.93 -18.22
C LEU A 172 -8.60 -15.23 -18.76
N VAL A 173 -9.32 -15.15 -19.89
CA VAL A 173 -10.01 -16.29 -20.51
C VAL A 173 -9.58 -16.44 -21.97
N GLY A 174 -9.20 -17.66 -22.36
CA GLY A 174 -8.80 -17.97 -23.73
C GLY A 174 -9.95 -17.87 -24.73
N LEU A 175 -9.77 -17.02 -25.74
CA LEU A 175 -10.77 -16.77 -26.78
C LEU A 175 -10.68 -17.80 -27.94
N PRO A 176 -11.77 -17.98 -28.71
CA PRO A 176 -11.70 -18.71 -29.96
C PRO A 176 -10.69 -18.04 -30.90
N ARG A 177 -9.76 -18.81 -31.48
CA ARG A 177 -8.86 -18.27 -32.51
C ARG A 177 -9.71 -17.69 -33.65
N ALA A 178 -9.49 -16.42 -33.99
CA ALA A 178 -10.06 -15.87 -35.21
C ALA A 178 -9.60 -16.73 -36.39
N ARG A 179 -10.55 -17.26 -37.19
CA ARG A 179 -10.19 -17.93 -38.44
C ARG A 179 -9.44 -16.91 -39.31
N PRO A 180 -8.33 -17.28 -39.94
CA PRO A 180 -7.70 -16.39 -40.91
C PRO A 180 -8.73 -16.03 -41.97
N ARG A 181 -8.87 -14.73 -42.26
CA ARG A 181 -9.66 -14.25 -43.40
C ARG A 181 -9.03 -14.84 -44.65
N THR A 182 -9.69 -15.83 -45.24
CA THR A 182 -9.41 -16.25 -46.61
C THR A 182 -9.85 -15.11 -47.52
N THR A 183 -8.90 -14.33 -48.03
CA THR A 183 -9.19 -13.39 -49.13
C THR A 183 -9.49 -14.23 -50.38
N PRO A 184 -10.58 -13.96 -51.11
CA PRO A 184 -10.96 -14.72 -52.30
C PRO A 184 -9.95 -14.59 -53.44
#